data_AF-A0AAD9G218-F1
#
_entry.id   AF-A0AAD9G218-F1
#
_cell.length_a   1.000
_cell.length_b   1.000
_cell.length_c   1.000
_cell.angle_alpha   90.00
_cell.angle_beta   90.00
_cell.angle_gamma   90.00
#
_symmetry.space_group_name_H-M   'P 1'
#
loop_
_entity.id
_entity.type
_entity.pdbx_description
1 polymer ?
#
loop_
_entity_poly.entity_id
_entity_poly.type
_entity_poly.pdbx_seq_one_letter_code
_entity_poly.pdbx_strand_id
1 'polypeptide(L)'
;MASQGGWSTKTRIQELKLKLPVSARDWFNQLPKSVSRDWKELSSEFKRRYCKARSSYSERYFTMAMKDSETPLDYFYRLNSAAGEADIDFRESS
;
A
#
# COMPACT_ATOMS: atom_id res chain seq x y z
N MET A 1 13.09 -18.85 -27.31
CA MET A 1 12.77 -17.48 -26.87
C MET A 1 13.55 -17.20 -25.59
N ALA A 2 14.60 -16.38 -25.65
CA ALA A 2 15.36 -16.00 -24.46
C ALA A 2 14.53 -14.96 -23.67
N SER A 3 14.05 -15.33 -22.48
CA SER A 3 13.53 -14.35 -21.54
C SER A 3 14.69 -13.42 -21.16
N GLN A 4 14.55 -12.12 -21.44
CA GLN A 4 15.46 -11.13 -20.87
C GLN A 4 15.54 -11.37 -19.35
N GLY A 5 16.76 -11.66 -18.88
CA GLY A 5 17.02 -12.17 -17.54
C GLY A 5 16.51 -11.23 -16.46
N GLY A 6 15.47 -11.66 -15.75
CA GLY A 6 15.02 -10.97 -14.54
C GLY A 6 16.12 -10.95 -13.48
N TRP A 7 16.20 -9.86 -12.72
CA TRP A 7 17.13 -9.78 -11.59
C TRP A 7 16.92 -10.92 -10.60
N SER A 8 18.03 -11.51 -10.14
CA SER A 8 18.01 -12.50 -9.06
C SER A 8 17.47 -11.89 -7.76
N THR A 9 16.90 -12.71 -6.87
CA THR A 9 16.47 -12.30 -5.53
C THR A 9 17.60 -11.59 -4.77
N LYS A 10 18.82 -12.12 -4.84
CA LYS A 10 19.99 -11.52 -4.19
C LYS A 10 20.28 -10.12 -4.73
N THR A 11 20.18 -9.93 -6.06
CA THR A 11 20.35 -8.62 -6.71
C THR A 11 19.29 -7.64 -6.23
N ARG A 12 18.01 -8.04 -6.18
CA ARG A 12 16.91 -7.18 -5.72
C ARG A 12 17.10 -6.73 -4.27
N ILE A 13 17.52 -7.63 -3.39
CA ILE A 13 17.75 -7.34 -1.97
C ILE A 13 18.90 -6.35 -1.78
N GLN A 14 20.01 -6.54 -2.50
CA GLN A 14 21.15 -5.63 -2.43
C GLN A 14 20.79 -4.24 -2.97
N GLU A 15 20.12 -4.18 -4.12
CA GLU A 15 19.69 -2.92 -4.71
C GLU A 15 18.73 -2.17 -3.78
N LEU A 16 17.76 -2.86 -3.17
CA LEU A 16 16.89 -2.27 -2.17
C LEU A 16 17.70 -1.65 -1.03
N LYS A 17 18.62 -2.42 -0.43
CA LYS A 17 19.43 -1.95 0.70
C LYS A 17 20.23 -0.68 0.37
N LEU A 18 20.74 -0.56 -0.86
CA LEU A 18 21.47 0.63 -1.33
C LEU A 18 20.57 1.86 -1.46
N LYS A 19 19.31 1.69 -1.84
CA LYS A 19 18.34 2.78 -2.02
C LYS A 19 17.68 3.24 -0.71
N LEU A 20 17.81 2.48 0.37
CA LEU A 20 17.19 2.82 1.66
C LEU A 20 17.93 3.97 2.38
N PRO A 21 17.20 4.90 3.02
CA PRO A 21 17.81 5.86 3.95
C PRO A 21 18.48 5.14 5.12
N VAL A 22 19.37 5.83 5.84
CA VAL A 22 20.17 5.24 6.95
C VAL A 22 19.28 4.53 7.97
N SER A 23 18.22 5.19 8.43
CA SER A 23 17.28 4.63 9.40
C SER A 23 16.61 3.34 8.93
N ALA A 24 16.28 3.24 7.64
CA ALA A 24 15.69 2.02 7.08
C ALA A 24 16.73 0.92 6.84
N ARG A 25 18.01 1.26 6.59
CA ARG A 25 19.10 0.28 6.54
C ARG A 25 19.37 -0.34 7.91
N ASP A 26 19.29 0.44 8.98
CA ASP A 26 19.47 -0.07 10.34
C ASP A 26 18.39 -1.09 10.71
N TRP A 27 17.12 -0.76 10.41
CA TRP A 27 16.02 -1.71 10.51
C TRP A 27 16.25 -2.98 9.66
N PHE A 28 16.69 -2.82 8.40
CA PHE A 28 16.97 -3.97 7.53
C PHE A 28 18.03 -4.91 8.14
N ASN A 29 19.07 -4.34 8.77
CA ASN A 29 20.15 -5.11 9.41
C ASN A 29 19.70 -5.82 10.70
N GLN A 30 18.59 -5.39 11.31
CA GLN A 30 18.00 -6.04 12.49
C GLN A 30 17.10 -7.23 12.12
N LEU A 31 16.71 -7.37 10.85
CA LEU A 31 15.85 -8.46 10.41
C LEU A 31 16.53 -9.83 10.52
N PRO A 32 15.80 -10.89 10.92
CA PRO A 32 16.30 -12.26 10.84
C PRO A 32 16.78 -12.60 9.43
N LYS A 33 17.82 -13.44 9.32
CA LYS A 33 18.36 -13.85 8.02
C LYS A 33 17.34 -14.59 7.15
N SER A 34 16.36 -15.26 7.76
CA SER A 34 15.25 -15.90 7.04
C SER A 34 14.36 -14.87 6.32
N VAL A 35 14.17 -13.69 6.91
CA VAL A 35 13.38 -12.60 6.33
C VAL A 35 14.23 -11.78 5.37
N SER A 36 15.45 -11.38 5.75
CA SER A 36 16.28 -10.47 4.94
C SER A 36 16.88 -11.10 3.68
N ARG A 37 16.85 -12.43 3.55
CA ARG A 37 17.32 -13.18 2.37
C ARG A 37 16.21 -13.64 1.43
N ASP A 38 14.96 -13.61 1.88
CA ASP A 38 13.80 -13.94 1.05
C ASP A 38 13.10 -12.67 0.60
N TRP A 39 12.97 -12.48 -0.72
CA TRP A 39 12.38 -11.26 -1.26
C TRP A 39 10.91 -11.09 -0.86
N LYS A 40 10.15 -12.18 -0.77
CA LYS A 40 8.72 -12.13 -0.46
C LYS A 40 8.52 -11.68 0.98
N GLU A 41 9.21 -12.33 1.93
CA GLU A 41 9.17 -11.98 3.35
C GLU A 41 9.68 -10.56 3.62
N LEU A 42 10.84 -10.21 3.06
CA LEU A 42 11.40 -8.86 3.16
C LEU A 42 10.43 -7.79 2.65
N SER A 43 9.81 -8.03 1.49
CA SER A 43 8.87 -7.07 0.90
C SER A 43 7.60 -6.91 1.73
N SER A 44 7.13 -7.97 2.37
CA SER A 44 5.98 -7.94 3.28
C SER A 44 6.30 -7.10 4.51
N GLU A 45 7.45 -7.35 5.13
CA GLU A 45 7.88 -6.67 6.35
C GLU A 45 8.20 -5.19 6.10
N PHE A 46 8.78 -4.86 4.94
CA PHE A 46 8.96 -3.48 4.49
C PHE A 46 7.63 -2.75 4.33
N LYS A 47 6.65 -3.36 3.65
CA LYS A 47 5.31 -2.77 3.47
C LYS A 47 4.66 -2.54 4.84
N ARG A 48 4.71 -3.53 5.73
CA ARG A 48 4.14 -3.42 7.08
C ARG A 48 4.75 -2.27 7.88
N ARG A 49 6.07 -2.07 7.78
CA ARG A 49 6.80 -1.08 8.58
C ARG A 49 6.70 0.35 8.03
N TYR A 50 6.81 0.51 6.71
CA TYR A 50 7.00 1.82 6.08
C TYR A 50 5.86 2.24 5.15
N CYS A 51 5.12 1.29 4.57
CA CYS A 51 3.91 1.64 3.85
C CYS A 51 2.78 1.75 4.87
N LYS A 52 2.16 2.93 4.96
CA LYS A 52 0.85 3.01 5.61
C LYS A 52 -0.06 2.00 4.89
N ALA A 53 -0.81 1.20 5.65
CA ALA A 53 -1.89 0.42 5.06
C ALA A 53 -2.71 1.42 4.24
N ARG A 54 -2.91 1.13 2.95
CA ARG A 54 -3.94 1.84 2.21
C ARG A 54 -5.23 1.54 2.96
N SER A 55 -5.90 2.59 3.44
CA SER A 55 -7.22 2.47 4.03
C SER A 55 -8.08 1.62 3.10
N SER A 56 -8.81 0.66 3.65
CA SER A 56 -9.69 -0.19 2.84
C SER A 56 -10.71 0.68 2.09
N TYR A 57 -11.31 0.17 1.01
CA TYR A 57 -12.34 0.94 0.31
C TYR A 57 -13.50 1.33 1.24
N SER A 58 -13.91 0.44 2.14
CA SER A 58 -14.92 0.73 3.17
C SER A 58 -14.47 1.78 4.17
N GLU A 59 -13.22 1.71 4.66
CA GLU A 59 -12.67 2.74 5.55
C GLU A 59 -12.61 4.10 4.85
N ARG A 60 -12.21 4.14 3.57
CA ARG A 60 -12.22 5.36 2.75
C ARG A 60 -13.63 5.94 2.61
N TYR A 61 -14.66 5.11 2.48
CA TYR A 61 -16.04 5.54 2.41
C TYR A 61 -16.51 6.15 3.74
N PHE A 62 -16.38 5.42 4.85
CA PHE A 62 -16.89 5.86 6.15
C PHE A 62 -16.11 7.03 6.77
N THR A 63 -14.84 7.21 6.40
CA THR A 63 -14.01 8.35 6.85
C THR A 63 -14.00 9.50 5.86
N MET A 64 -14.74 9.39 4.74
CA MET A 64 -14.80 10.43 3.74
C MET A 64 -15.44 11.68 4.32
N ALA A 65 -14.72 12.81 4.29
CA ALA A 65 -15.22 14.11 4.70
C ALA A 65 -15.37 15.05 3.50
N MET A 66 -16.27 16.02 3.63
CA MET A 66 -16.41 17.08 2.66
C MET A 66 -15.18 18.02 2.74
N LYS A 67 -14.62 18.41 1.60
CA LYS A 67 -13.51 19.36 1.49
C LYS A 67 -14.05 20.78 1.44
N ASP A 68 -13.32 21.74 2.01
CA ASP A 68 -13.72 23.15 2.00
C ASP A 68 -13.88 23.73 0.57
N SER A 69 -13.19 23.15 -0.41
CA SER A 69 -13.20 23.59 -1.80
C SER A 69 -14.29 22.96 -2.67
N GLU A 70 -15.05 21.98 -2.16
CA GLU A 70 -16.02 21.23 -2.96
C GLU A 70 -17.46 21.64 -2.65
N THR A 71 -18.34 21.60 -3.65
CA THR A 71 -19.77 21.81 -3.42
C THR A 71 -20.39 20.56 -2.79
N PRO A 72 -21.56 20.68 -2.12
CA PRO A 72 -22.28 19.52 -1.60
C PRO A 72 -22.59 18.46 -2.67
N LEU A 73 -22.84 18.89 -3.92
CA LEU A 73 -23.12 17.98 -5.03
C LEU A 73 -21.86 17.21 -5.48
N ASP A 74 -20.71 17.89 -5.54
CA ASP A 74 -19.43 17.23 -5.86
C ASP A 74 -19.06 16.20 -4.79
N TYR A 75 -19.27 16.56 -3.52
CA TYR A 75 -19.10 15.63 -2.40
C TYR A 75 -20.00 14.40 -2.55
N PHE A 76 -21.28 14.60 -2.85
CA PHE A 76 -22.24 13.51 -3.02
C PHE A 76 -21.83 12.54 -4.14
N TYR A 77 -21.40 13.05 -5.31
CA TYR A 77 -20.92 12.19 -6.40
C TYR A 77 -19.67 11.40 -6.02
N ARG A 78 -18.72 12.04 -5.33
CA ARG A 78 -17.50 11.38 -4.85
C ARG A 78 -17.81 10.31 -3.81
N LEU A 79 -18.74 10.57 -2.90
CA LEU A 79 -19.19 9.63 -1.87
C LEU A 79 -19.87 8.41 -2.49
N ASN A 80 -20.76 8.61 -3.48
CA ASN A 80 -21.41 7.50 -4.21
C ASN A 80 -20.40 6.65 -5.00
N SER A 81 -19.41 7.29 -5.61
CA SER A 81 -18.33 6.56 -6.28
C SER A 81 -17.53 5.71 -5.29
N ALA A 82 -17.26 6.23 -4.09
CA ALA A 82 -16.58 5.47 -3.04
C ALA A 82 -17.43 4.33 -2.49
N ALA A 83 -18.76 4.47 -2.41
CA ALA A 83 -19.67 3.38 -2.06
C ALA A 83 -19.55 2.22 -3.05
N GLY A 84 -19.51 2.52 -4.35
CA GLY A 84 -19.30 1.52 -5.40
C GLY A 84 -17.94 0.82 -5.32
N GLU A 85 -16.85 1.55 -5.03
CA GLU A 85 -15.53 0.95 -4.79
C GLU A 85 -15.52 0.05 -3.53
N ALA A 86 -16.34 0.37 -2.54
CA ALA A 86 -16.44 -0.34 -1.28
C ALA A 86 -17.46 -1.48 -1.28
N ASP A 87 -18.16 -1.71 -2.40
CA ASP A 87 -19.28 -2.66 -2.52
C ASP A 87 -20.38 -2.42 -1.45
N ILE A 88 -20.66 -1.13 -1.17
CA ILE A 88 -21.67 -0.71 -0.21
C ILE A 88 -22.96 -0.43 -0.97
N ASP A 89 -23.98 -1.23 -0.72
CA ASP A 89 -25.34 -0.95 -1.16
C ASP A 89 -26.01 0.03 -0.19
N PHE A 90 -26.22 1.25 -0.66
CA PHE A 90 -26.91 2.31 0.07
C PHE A 90 -28.34 2.53 -0.44
N ARG A 91 -28.75 1.82 -1.49
CA ARG A 91 -30.08 1.96 -2.13
C ARG A 91 -31.11 1.06 -1.47
N GLU A 92 -30.66 -0.02 -0.84
CA GLU A 92 -31.45 -0.87 0.05
C GLU A 92 -31.48 -0.26 1.46
N SER A 93 -32.10 0.91 1.60
CA SER A 93 -32.49 1.44 2.91
C SER A 93 -33.99 1.14 3.10
N SER A 94 -34.34 0.42 4.17
CA SER A 94 -35.74 0.13 4.55
C SER A 94 -36.56 1.39 4.81
#